data_AF-A0ABD3H729-F1
#
_entry.id   AF-A0ABD3H729-F1
#
_cell.length_a   1.000
_cell.length_b   1.000
_cell.length_c   1.000
_cell.angle_alpha   90.00
_cell.angle_beta   90.00
_cell.angle_gamma   90.00
#
_symmetry.space_group_name_H-M   'P 1'
#
loop_
_entity.id
_entity.type
_entity.pdbx_description
1 polymer ?
#
loop_
_entity_poly.entity_id
_entity_poly.type
_entity_poly.pdbx_seq_one_letter_code
_entity_poly.pdbx_strand_id
1 'polypeptide(L)'
;MQGPLQNRMGKQCREILCMIFGELNAAQRHTIILMQPISNRATRTFMDFETVSAAMDGICGIYEKKLKELNPTVHNITYDISDLYKFIDSLTDMSALVFDPSINAYIPYDRQWIKQRAFQHLKKLASQYS
;
A
#
# COMPACT_ATOMS: atom_id res chain seq x y z
N MET A 1 -5.05 14.14 -50.91
CA MET A 1 -5.72 13.59 -49.71
C MET A 1 -4.84 12.49 -49.12
N GLN A 2 -3.98 12.87 -48.16
CA GLN A 2 -3.18 11.96 -47.34
C GLN A 2 -3.18 12.58 -45.92
N GLY A 3 -3.73 11.87 -44.93
CA GLY A 3 -3.20 11.98 -43.55
C GLY A 3 -1.88 11.19 -43.49
N PRO A 4 -1.22 10.97 -42.33
CA PRO A 4 -1.65 11.15 -40.93
C PRO A 4 -0.50 11.68 -40.01
N LEU A 5 -0.57 11.42 -38.69
CA LEU A 5 0.56 11.33 -37.73
C LEU A 5 1.06 12.61 -37.02
N GLN A 6 0.22 13.28 -36.23
CA GLN A 6 0.75 14.29 -35.28
C GLN A 6 0.15 14.27 -33.87
N ASN A 7 -0.30 13.12 -33.37
CA ASN A 7 -0.80 13.09 -31.99
C ASN A 7 -0.64 11.77 -31.22
N ARG A 8 0.54 11.12 -31.29
CA ARG A 8 0.90 10.01 -30.37
C ARG A 8 1.99 10.35 -29.35
N MET A 9 2.86 11.32 -29.65
CA MET A 9 3.98 11.66 -28.75
C MET A 9 3.56 12.44 -27.48
N GLY A 10 2.45 13.18 -27.52
CA GLY A 10 1.95 13.94 -26.36
C GLY A 10 1.26 13.07 -25.29
N LYS A 11 0.79 11.88 -25.65
CA LYS A 11 0.17 10.94 -24.69
C LYS A 11 1.21 10.11 -23.94
N GLN A 12 2.24 9.62 -24.63
CA GLN A 12 3.33 8.84 -24.02
C GLN A 12 4.12 9.65 -22.97
N CYS A 13 4.40 10.92 -23.23
CA CYS A 13 5.10 11.79 -22.26
C CYS A 13 4.24 12.15 -21.05
N ARG A 14 2.90 12.19 -21.17
CA ARG A 14 2.01 12.38 -20.01
C ARG A 14 1.95 11.15 -19.11
N GLU A 15 1.97 9.95 -19.68
CA GLU A 15 1.99 8.70 -18.90
C GLU A 15 3.32 8.52 -18.15
N ILE A 16 4.45 8.81 -18.81
CA ILE A 16 5.78 8.72 -18.17
C ILE A 16 5.93 9.81 -17.10
N LEU A 17 5.42 11.03 -17.32
CA LEU A 17 5.42 12.08 -16.31
C LEU A 17 4.50 11.73 -15.13
N CYS A 18 3.37 11.05 -15.36
CA CYS A 18 2.50 10.53 -14.29
C CYS A 18 3.16 9.40 -13.50
N MET A 19 3.98 8.55 -14.12
CA MET A 19 4.76 7.54 -13.38
C MET A 19 5.83 8.16 -12.48
N ILE A 20 6.41 9.31 -12.89
CA ILE A 20 7.45 9.99 -12.12
C ILE A 20 6.86 10.97 -11.07
N PHE A 21 5.76 11.67 -11.36
CA PHE A 21 5.07 12.57 -10.42
C PHE A 21 3.98 11.88 -9.56
N GLY A 22 3.46 10.74 -9.99
CA GLY A 22 2.39 10.00 -9.31
C GLY A 22 2.82 9.42 -7.97
N GLU A 23 4.11 9.14 -7.78
CA GLU A 23 4.66 8.67 -6.51
C GLU A 23 4.71 9.78 -5.44
N LEU A 24 4.97 11.03 -5.83
CA LEU A 24 5.11 12.15 -4.89
C LEU A 24 3.79 12.55 -4.21
N ASN A 25 2.65 12.30 -4.85
CA ASN A 25 1.33 12.67 -4.31
C ASN A 25 0.51 11.45 -3.80
N ALA A 26 1.08 10.24 -3.85
CA ALA A 26 0.41 9.05 -3.33
C ALA A 26 0.23 9.10 -1.80
N ALA A 27 1.12 9.79 -1.10
CA ALA A 27 1.11 9.86 0.35
C ALA A 27 -0.10 10.59 0.95
N GLN A 28 -0.91 11.31 0.16
CA GLN A 28 -2.14 11.97 0.63
C GLN A 28 -3.41 11.45 -0.06
N ARG A 29 -3.35 10.23 -0.62
CA ARG A 29 -4.51 9.61 -1.27
C ARG A 29 -5.27 8.73 -0.29
N HIS A 30 -6.60 8.89 -0.27
CA HIS A 30 -7.47 8.01 0.47
C HIS A 30 -7.24 6.56 0.01
N THR A 31 -7.06 5.67 0.97
CA THR A 31 -6.65 4.29 0.73
C THR A 31 -7.54 3.36 1.53
N ILE A 32 -8.12 2.38 0.84
CA ILE A 32 -8.93 1.33 1.46
C ILE A 32 -8.15 0.03 1.34
N ILE A 33 -7.90 -0.64 2.46
CA ILE A 33 -7.30 -1.96 2.51
C ILE A 33 -8.41 -2.99 2.62
N LEU A 34 -8.44 -3.92 1.67
CA LEU A 34 -9.29 -5.09 1.69
C LEU A 34 -8.45 -6.26 2.19
N MET A 35 -8.93 -6.99 3.20
CA MET A 35 -8.18 -8.11 3.76
C MET A 35 -9.08 -9.30 4.09
N GLN A 36 -8.50 -10.47 3.91
CA GLN A 36 -9.09 -11.74 4.32
C GLN A 36 -8.02 -12.55 5.07
N PRO A 37 -8.06 -12.58 6.41
CA PRO A 37 -7.04 -13.26 7.20
C PRO A 37 -6.94 -14.76 6.94
N ILE A 38 -8.08 -15.44 6.86
CA ILE A 38 -8.18 -16.89 6.66
C ILE A 38 -9.13 -17.23 5.51
N SER A 39 -9.10 -18.46 5.02
CA SER A 39 -9.88 -18.89 3.84
C SER A 39 -11.40 -18.76 3.99
N ASN A 40 -11.90 -18.63 5.23
CA ASN A 40 -13.32 -18.39 5.50
C ASN A 40 -13.75 -17.01 4.98
N ARG A 41 -14.73 -16.99 4.06
CA ARG A 41 -15.24 -15.74 3.46
C ARG A 41 -15.87 -14.80 4.47
N ALA A 42 -16.37 -15.30 5.60
CA ALA A 42 -16.95 -14.48 6.67
C ALA A 42 -15.90 -13.59 7.37
N THR A 43 -14.60 -13.86 7.22
CA THR A 43 -13.55 -13.05 7.84
C THR A 43 -13.07 -11.91 6.94
N ARG A 44 -13.72 -11.68 5.80
CA ARG A 44 -13.41 -10.52 4.95
C ARG A 44 -13.75 -9.25 5.70
N THR A 45 -12.79 -8.36 5.76
CA THR A 45 -12.95 -7.04 6.36
C THR A 45 -12.23 -6.00 5.51
N PHE A 46 -12.58 -4.74 5.73
CA PHE A 46 -11.90 -3.62 5.12
C PHE A 46 -11.48 -2.61 6.19
N MET A 47 -10.52 -1.77 5.84
CA MET A 47 -10.10 -0.64 6.64
C MET A 47 -9.92 0.55 5.70
N ASP A 48 -10.42 1.70 6.08
CA ASP A 48 -10.27 2.95 5.35
C ASP A 48 -9.26 3.87 6.05
N PHE A 49 -8.48 4.57 5.24
CA PHE A 49 -7.45 5.49 5.70
C PHE A 49 -7.44 6.73 4.82
N GLU A 50 -7.22 7.89 5.42
CA GLU A 50 -7.11 9.16 4.69
C GLU A 50 -5.88 9.22 3.77
N THR A 51 -4.83 8.46 4.10
CA THR A 51 -3.55 8.48 3.39
C THR A 51 -2.96 7.09 3.19
N VAL A 52 -2.12 6.92 2.16
CA VAL A 52 -1.36 5.68 1.95
C VAL A 52 -0.42 5.40 3.13
N SER A 53 0.21 6.43 3.71
CA SER A 53 1.08 6.25 4.87
C SER A 53 0.33 5.73 6.09
N ALA A 54 -0.85 6.31 6.40
CA ALA A 54 -1.69 5.82 7.48
C ALA A 54 -2.16 4.38 7.24
N ALA A 55 -2.41 4.00 5.98
CA ALA A 55 -2.72 2.61 5.64
C ALA A 55 -1.54 1.66 5.94
N MET A 56 -0.30 2.07 5.65
CA MET A 56 0.89 1.28 6.00
C MET A 56 1.07 1.18 7.51
N ASP A 57 0.85 2.27 8.26
CA ASP A 57 0.85 2.26 9.73
C ASP A 57 -0.22 1.32 10.29
N GLY A 58 -1.42 1.29 9.70
CA GLY A 58 -2.49 0.38 10.08
C GLY A 58 -2.10 -1.10 9.89
N ILE A 59 -1.42 -1.43 8.78
CA ILE A 59 -0.93 -2.78 8.51
C ILE A 59 0.14 -3.19 9.53
N CYS A 60 1.09 -2.31 9.82
CA CYS A 60 2.09 -2.52 10.88
C CYS A 60 1.41 -2.72 12.25
N GLY A 61 0.42 -1.89 12.59
CA GLY A 61 -0.32 -1.98 13.85
C GLY A 61 -1.09 -3.29 14.02
N ILE A 62 -1.70 -3.83 12.94
CA ILE A 62 -2.34 -5.16 12.98
C ILE A 62 -1.29 -6.24 13.28
N TYR A 63 -0.15 -6.16 12.61
CA TYR A 63 0.92 -7.14 12.82
C TYR A 63 1.46 -7.07 14.25
N GLU A 64 1.72 -5.87 14.75
CA GLU A 64 2.17 -5.64 16.13
C GLU A 64 1.16 -6.14 17.17
N LYS A 65 -0.14 -5.92 16.94
CA LYS A 65 -1.19 -6.45 17.81
C LYS A 65 -1.12 -7.99 17.86
N LYS A 66 -0.99 -8.63 16.70
CA LYS A 66 -0.84 -10.10 16.61
C LYS A 66 0.43 -10.58 17.32
N LEU A 67 1.54 -9.86 17.20
CA LEU A 67 2.78 -10.19 17.90
C LEU A 67 2.64 -10.07 19.43
N LYS A 68 1.91 -9.06 19.92
CA LYS A 68 1.60 -8.88 21.35
C LYS A 68 0.70 -9.98 21.89
N GLU A 69 -0.29 -10.42 21.11
CA GLU A 69 -1.17 -11.53 21.48
C GLU A 69 -0.39 -12.86 21.59
N LEU A 70 0.62 -13.06 20.74
CA LEU A 70 1.50 -14.23 20.79
C LEU A 70 2.55 -14.15 21.89
N ASN A 71 3.00 -12.94 22.25
CA ASN A 71 4.07 -12.70 23.22
C ASN A 71 3.64 -11.68 24.28
N PRO A 72 2.67 -12.01 25.16
CA PRO A 72 2.09 -11.05 26.10
C PRO A 72 3.08 -10.50 27.14
N THR A 73 4.21 -11.18 27.34
CA THR A 73 5.27 -10.78 28.27
C THR A 73 6.28 -9.79 27.67
N VAL A 74 6.27 -9.60 26.35
CA VAL A 74 7.21 -8.70 25.66
C VAL A 74 6.66 -7.28 25.67
N HIS A 75 7.33 -6.40 26.41
CA HIS A 75 6.92 -5.00 26.53
C HIS A 75 7.20 -4.20 25.24
N ASN A 76 8.35 -4.46 24.60
CA ASN A 76 8.77 -3.75 23.39
C ASN A 76 8.87 -4.72 22.22
N ILE A 77 7.95 -4.58 21.26
CA ILE A 77 7.85 -5.48 20.12
C ILE A 77 8.79 -4.97 19.03
N THR A 78 9.76 -5.78 18.64
CA THR A 78 10.63 -5.53 17.49
C THR A 78 10.43 -6.63 16.46
N TYR A 79 10.46 -6.26 15.19
CA TYR A 79 10.35 -7.19 14.07
C TYR A 79 11.14 -6.67 12.89
N ASP A 80 11.57 -7.58 12.01
CA ASP A 80 12.20 -7.20 10.75
C ASP A 80 11.15 -7.07 9.63
N ILE A 81 11.55 -6.48 8.50
CA ILE A 81 10.69 -6.38 7.32
C ILE A 81 10.31 -7.76 6.76
N SER A 82 11.19 -8.76 6.90
CA SER A 82 10.98 -10.11 6.41
C SER A 82 9.77 -10.77 7.09
N ASP A 83 9.62 -10.56 8.38
CA ASP A 83 8.56 -11.11 9.21
C ASP A 83 7.24 -10.41 8.91
N LEU A 84 7.25 -9.08 8.68
CA LEU A 84 6.09 -8.37 8.16
C LEU A 84 5.65 -8.92 6.79
N TYR A 85 6.60 -9.22 5.90
CA TYR A 85 6.28 -9.82 4.60
C TYR A 85 5.68 -11.22 4.75
N LYS A 86 6.23 -12.08 5.62
CA LYS A 86 5.67 -13.39 5.92
C LYS A 86 4.25 -13.28 6.49
N PHE A 87 4.01 -12.30 7.37
CA PHE A 87 2.68 -12.03 7.89
C PHE A 87 1.72 -11.66 6.76
N ILE A 88 2.08 -10.70 5.91
CA ILE A 88 1.28 -10.30 4.75
C ILE A 88 1.01 -11.53 3.89
N ASP A 89 2.03 -12.36 3.61
CA ASP A 89 1.94 -13.57 2.78
C ASP A 89 1.04 -14.66 3.36
N SER A 90 0.99 -14.76 4.68
CA SER A 90 0.16 -15.74 5.39
C SER A 90 -1.34 -15.46 5.27
N LEU A 91 -1.73 -14.22 4.97
CA LEU A 91 -3.13 -13.85 4.75
C LEU A 91 -3.63 -14.49 3.44
N THR A 92 -4.89 -14.90 3.44
CA THR A 92 -5.52 -15.48 2.24
C THR A 92 -5.57 -14.46 1.10
N ASP A 93 -5.95 -13.23 1.43
CA ASP A 93 -5.98 -12.14 0.46
C ASP A 93 -5.72 -10.80 1.17
N MET A 94 -5.01 -9.92 0.48
CA MET A 94 -4.78 -8.55 0.88
C MET A 94 -4.55 -7.70 -0.36
N SER A 95 -5.41 -6.71 -0.54
CA SER A 95 -5.39 -5.79 -1.68
C SER A 95 -5.63 -4.36 -1.20
N ALA A 96 -5.12 -3.37 -1.91
CA ALA A 96 -5.30 -1.96 -1.60
C ALA A 96 -6.05 -1.27 -2.73
N LEU A 97 -6.94 -0.35 -2.40
CA LEU A 97 -7.60 0.55 -3.32
C LEU A 97 -7.15 1.96 -2.99
N VAL A 98 -6.43 2.61 -3.91
CA VAL A 98 -5.94 3.98 -3.69
C VAL A 98 -6.71 4.93 -4.60
N PHE A 99 -7.26 6.00 -4.03
CA PHE A 99 -8.02 6.99 -4.77
C PHE A 99 -7.11 7.81 -5.69
N ASP A 100 -7.42 7.83 -6.98
CA ASP A 100 -6.75 8.67 -7.97
C ASP A 100 -7.66 9.85 -8.37
N PRO A 101 -7.30 11.10 -7.99
CA PRO A 101 -8.09 12.29 -8.33
C PRO A 101 -8.15 12.58 -9.84
N SER A 102 -7.18 12.10 -10.62
CA SER A 102 -7.09 12.41 -12.06
C SER A 102 -8.17 11.71 -12.88
N ILE A 103 -8.56 10.51 -12.44
CA ILE A 103 -9.62 9.69 -13.05
C ILE A 103 -10.86 9.60 -12.15
N ASN A 104 -10.81 10.22 -10.97
CA ASN A 104 -11.86 10.20 -9.94
C ASN A 104 -12.32 8.77 -9.60
N ALA A 105 -11.37 7.85 -9.44
CA ALA A 105 -11.64 6.43 -9.22
C ALA A 105 -10.58 5.79 -8.33
N TYR A 106 -10.91 4.62 -7.77
CA TYR A 106 -9.97 3.81 -7.01
C TYR A 106 -9.18 2.88 -7.92
N ILE A 107 -7.85 2.94 -7.82
CA ILE A 107 -6.96 2.03 -8.51
C ILE A 107 -6.65 0.86 -7.57
N PRO A 108 -6.89 -0.40 -8.00
CA PRO A 108 -6.54 -1.56 -7.22
C PRO A 108 -5.05 -1.87 -7.32
N TYR A 109 -4.48 -2.28 -6.18
CA TYR A 109 -3.11 -2.70 -6.00
C TYR A 109 -3.07 -4.04 -5.27
N ASP A 110 -2.10 -4.85 -5.65
CA ASP A 110 -1.91 -6.19 -5.10
C ASP A 110 -1.09 -6.18 -3.81
N ARG A 111 -0.92 -7.36 -3.22
CA ARG A 111 -0.10 -7.54 -2.02
C ARG A 111 1.36 -7.14 -2.22
N GLN A 112 1.91 -7.26 -3.44
CA GLN A 112 3.31 -6.94 -3.68
C GLN A 112 3.55 -5.45 -3.57
N TRP A 113 2.63 -4.64 -4.12
CA TRP A 113 2.64 -3.20 -3.97
C TRP A 113 2.57 -2.79 -2.50
N ILE A 114 1.72 -3.44 -1.70
CA ILE A 114 1.60 -3.17 -0.26
C ILE A 114 2.94 -3.43 0.46
N LYS A 115 3.60 -4.55 0.18
CA LYS A 115 4.93 -4.85 0.75
C LYS A 115 5.97 -3.78 0.42
N GLN A 116 6.02 -3.36 -0.86
CA GLN A 116 6.95 -2.33 -1.31
C GLN A 116 6.67 -0.98 -0.61
N ARG A 117 5.40 -0.61 -0.47
CA ARG A 117 5.01 0.63 0.22
C ARG A 117 5.29 0.58 1.72
N ALA A 118 5.07 -0.55 2.38
CA ALA A 118 5.44 -0.75 3.77
C ALA A 118 6.95 -0.59 3.98
N PHE A 119 7.77 -1.17 3.10
CA PHE A 119 9.23 -0.99 3.17
C PHE A 119 9.67 0.47 2.96
N GLN A 120 9.12 1.15 1.96
CA GLN A 120 9.41 2.57 1.73
C GLN A 120 9.01 3.43 2.93
N HIS A 121 7.85 3.13 3.54
CA HIS A 121 7.35 3.81 4.73
C HIS A 121 8.28 3.62 5.94
N LEU A 122 8.65 2.38 6.24
CA LEU A 122 9.60 2.07 7.33
C LEU A 122 10.98 2.69 7.09
N LYS A 123 11.48 2.67 5.85
CA LYS A 123 12.75 3.33 5.49
C LYS A 123 12.68 4.84 5.74
N LYS A 124 11.56 5.49 5.38
CA LYS A 124 11.36 6.93 5.59
C LYS A 124 11.33 7.27 7.09
N LEU A 125 10.67 6.46 7.91
CA LEU A 125 10.68 6.61 9.36
C LEU A 125 12.11 6.49 9.91
N ALA A 126 12.86 5.47 9.50
CA ALA A 126 14.25 5.29 9.92
C ALA A 126 15.17 6.45 9.50
N SER A 127 14.97 7.03 8.30
CA SER A 127 15.73 8.19 7.82
C SER A 127 15.35 9.52 8.50
N GLN A 128 14.21 9.61 9.19
CA GLN A 128 13.85 10.81 9.96
C GLN A 128 14.53 10.87 11.34
N TYR A 129 15.03 9.73 11.83
CA TYR A 129 15.75 9.65 13.11
C TYR A 129 17.30 9.75 12.95
N SER A 130 17.81 10.02 11.74
CA SER A 130 19.24 10.18 11.45
C SER A 130 19.66 11.63 11.31
#